data_AF-A0A1I5CFB7-F1
#
_entry.id   AF-A0A1I5CFB7-F1
#
_cell.length_a   1.000
_cell.length_b   1.000
_cell.length_c   1.000
_cell.angle_alpha   90.00
_cell.angle_beta   90.00
_cell.angle_gamma   90.00
#
_symmetry.space_group_name_H-M   'P 1'
#
loop_
_entity.id
_entity.type
_entity.pdbx_description
1 polymer ?
#
loop_
_entity_poly.entity_id
_entity_poly.type
_entity_poly.pdbx_seq_one_letter_code
_entity_poly.pdbx_strand_id
1 'polypeptide(L)'
;MAKSEGDMTIEQFEELLDQHGPDLRNWPEEQVAPALALLSISQDAQDSLRLAASIPKLAKASPAPKAPASLVNRIMTKVKK
;
A
#
# COMPACT_ATOMS: atom_id res chain seq x y z
N MET A 1 -0.25 27.91 19.99
CA MET A 1 -0.94 27.07 18.99
C MET A 1 -1.08 25.68 19.57
N ALA A 2 -2.31 25.22 19.81
CA ALA A 2 -2.56 23.87 20.29
C ALA A 2 -2.29 22.88 19.15
N LYS A 3 -1.33 21.97 19.35
CA LYS A 3 -1.18 20.77 18.53
C LYS A 3 -2.39 19.89 18.87
N SER A 4 -3.27 19.63 17.90
CA SER A 4 -4.31 18.62 18.06
C SER A 4 -3.62 17.28 18.32
N GLU A 5 -3.72 16.76 19.54
CA GLU A 5 -3.09 15.52 20.01
C GLU A 5 -3.75 14.24 19.43
N GLY A 6 -4.48 14.36 18.33
CA GLY A 6 -5.19 13.28 17.65
C GLY A 6 -5.29 13.41 16.13
N ASP A 7 -4.68 14.44 15.54
CA ASP A 7 -4.61 14.58 14.07
C ASP A 7 -3.26 14.04 13.57
N MET A 8 -3.33 13.00 12.74
CA MET A 8 -2.16 12.46 12.05
C MET A 8 -1.56 13.53 11.13
N THR A 9 -0.25 13.72 11.21
CA THR A 9 0.43 14.66 10.32
C THR A 9 0.65 14.04 8.94
N ILE A 10 0.90 14.89 7.93
CA ILE A 10 1.23 14.43 6.58
C ILE A 10 2.47 13.53 6.57
N GLU A 11 3.50 13.88 7.35
CA GLU A 11 4.74 13.12 7.46
C GLU A 11 4.51 11.73 8.05
N GLN A 12 3.67 11.62 9.10
CA GLN A 12 3.29 10.33 9.68
C GLN A 12 2.48 9.48 8.71
N PHE A 13 1.58 10.11 7.93
CA PHE A 13 0.82 9.40 6.91
C PHE A 13 1.73 8.84 5.81
N GLU A 14 2.70 9.62 5.34
CA GLU A 14 3.68 9.16 4.34
C GLU A 14 4.55 8.03 4.87
N GLU A 15 4.98 8.11 6.13
CA GLU A 15 5.79 7.06 6.75
C GLU A 15 5.00 5.74 6.92
N LEU A 16 3.70 5.81 7.25
CA LEU A 16 2.81 4.64 7.26
C LEU A 16 2.54 4.11 5.85
N LEU A 17 2.40 5.01 4.87
CA LEU A 17 2.21 4.66 3.47
C LEU A 17 3.41 3.91 2.90
N ASP A 18 4.63 4.29 3.28
CA ASP A 18 5.85 3.59 2.89
C ASP A 18 5.99 2.22 3.58
N GLN A 19 5.55 2.10 4.84
CA GLN A 19 5.66 0.85 5.61
C GLN A 19 4.59 -0.20 5.22
N HIS A 20 3.34 0.23 5.07
CA HIS A 20 2.19 -0.66 4.85
C HIS A 20 1.69 -0.67 3.41
N GLY A 21 2.14 0.29 2.59
CA GLY A 21 1.70 0.47 1.23
C GLY A 21 0.36 1.20 1.09
N PRO A 22 -0.12 1.39 -0.15
CA PRO A 22 -1.31 2.18 -0.47
C PRO A 22 -2.65 1.51 -0.12
N ASP A 23 -2.63 0.30 0.44
CA ASP A 23 -3.85 -0.41 0.85
C ASP A 23 -4.09 -0.23 2.35
N LEU A 24 -5.01 0.67 2.69
CA LEU A 24 -5.41 0.98 4.07
C LEU A 24 -5.92 -0.24 4.83
N ARG A 25 -6.33 -1.32 4.15
CA ARG A 25 -6.76 -2.57 4.81
C ARG A 25 -5.60 -3.31 5.48
N ASN A 26 -4.37 -3.03 5.06
CA ASN A 26 -3.15 -3.61 5.63
C ASN A 26 -2.56 -2.74 6.76
N TRP A 27 -3.18 -1.60 7.04
CA TRP A 27 -2.73 -0.70 8.08
C TRP A 27 -3.22 -1.17 9.45
N PRO A 28 -2.53 -0.80 10.54
CA PRO A 28 -3.04 -1.01 11.90
C PRO A 28 -4.39 -0.30 12.09
N GLU A 29 -5.37 -0.98 12.70
CA GLU A 29 -6.74 -0.44 12.87
C GLU A 29 -6.77 0.93 13.57
N GLU A 30 -5.87 1.14 14.53
CA GLU A 30 -5.71 2.41 15.24
C GLU A 30 -5.32 3.57 14.33
N GLN A 31 -4.62 3.30 13.22
CA GLN A 31 -4.13 4.31 12.29
C GLN A 31 -5.01 4.51 11.05
N VAL A 32 -5.97 3.63 10.81
CA VAL A 32 -6.89 3.76 9.66
C VAL A 32 -7.81 4.98 9.82
N ALA A 33 -8.41 5.15 11.00
CA ALA A 33 -9.32 6.26 11.27
C ALA A 33 -8.66 7.65 11.10
N PRO A 34 -7.48 7.93 11.70
CA PRO A 34 -6.82 9.22 11.51
C PRO A 34 -6.29 9.42 10.08
N ALA A 35 -5.85 8.36 9.39
CA ALA A 35 -5.46 8.44 7.98
C ALA A 35 -6.64 8.83 7.07
N LEU A 36 -7.83 8.26 7.30
CA LEU A 36 -9.04 8.62 6.56
C LEU A 36 -9.51 10.06 6.83
N ALA A 37 -9.37 10.52 8.08
CA ALA A 37 -9.65 11.90 8.45
C ALA A 37 -8.71 12.86 7.70
N LEU A 38 -7.40 12.57 7.67
CA LEU A 38 -6.41 13.36 6.95
C LEU A 38 -6.68 13.38 5.44
N LEU A 39 -6.99 12.21 4.84
CA LEU A 39 -7.33 12.10 3.42
C LEU A 39 -8.57 12.90 3.04
N SER A 40 -9.49 13.12 3.98
CA SER A 40 -10.72 13.89 3.74
C SER A 40 -10.47 15.40 3.69
N ILE A 41 -9.36 15.88 4.27
CA ILE A 41 -9.06 17.31 4.42
C ILE A 41 -7.81 17.77 3.64
N SER A 42 -6.87 16.86 3.36
CA SER A 42 -5.59 17.18 2.74
C SER A 42 -5.49 16.62 1.34
N GLN A 43 -5.31 17.51 0.36
CA GLN A 43 -5.09 17.13 -1.03
C GLN A 43 -3.72 16.45 -1.21
N ASP A 44 -2.70 16.93 -0.51
CA ASP A 44 -1.35 16.33 -0.52
C ASP A 44 -1.39 14.85 -0.11
N ALA A 45 -2.15 14.50 0.94
CA ALA A 45 -2.28 13.11 1.39
C ALA A 45 -2.93 12.22 0.32
N GLN A 46 -3.93 12.75 -0.41
CA GLN A 46 -4.58 12.03 -1.50
C GLN A 46 -3.63 11.83 -2.68
N ASP A 47 -2.79 12.82 -2.98
CA ASP A 47 -1.81 12.76 -4.07
C ASP A 47 -0.70 11.76 -3.75
N SER A 48 -0.16 11.75 -2.52
CA SER A 48 0.81 10.75 -2.06
C SER A 48 0.23 9.33 -2.13
N LEU A 49 -1.02 9.12 -1.68
CA LEU A 49 -1.70 7.82 -1.80
C LEU A 49 -1.87 7.37 -3.26
N ARG A 50 -2.27 8.30 -4.14
CA ARG A 50 -2.45 8.01 -5.58
C ARG A 50 -1.13 7.65 -6.25
N LEU A 51 -0.05 8.36 -5.91
CA LEU A 51 1.28 8.07 -6.41
C LEU A 51 1.73 6.67 -5.97
N ALA A 52 1.64 6.37 -4.67
CA ALA A 52 1.99 5.07 -4.12
C ALA A 52 1.16 3.93 -4.75
N ALA A 53 -0.13 4.13 -5.01
CA ALA A 53 -0.99 3.16 -5.69
C ALA A 53 -0.64 2.94 -7.17
N SER A 54 0.05 3.90 -7.80
CA SER A 54 0.42 3.87 -9.21
C SER A 54 1.75 3.15 -9.46
N ILE A 55 2.69 3.20 -8.51
CA ILE A 55 4.02 2.57 -8.64
C ILE A 55 3.92 1.05 -8.93
N PRO A 56 3.12 0.24 -8.20
CA PRO A 56 2.99 -1.19 -8.49
C PRO A 56 2.39 -1.47 -9.86
N LYS A 57 1.49 -0.60 -10.34
CA LYS A 57 0.89 -0.73 -11.67
C LYS A 57 1.92 -0.49 -12.77
N LEU A 58 2.77 0.51 -12.59
CA LEU A 58 3.89 0.80 -13.50
C LEU A 58 4.91 -0.35 -13.49
N ALA A 59 5.23 -0.91 -12.33
CA ALA A 59 6.12 -2.07 -12.23
C ALA A 59 5.54 -3.32 -12.93
N LYS A 60 4.23 -3.56 -12.80
CA LYS A 60 3.51 -4.68 -13.44
C LYS A 60 3.30 -4.51 -14.95
N ALA A 61 3.42 -3.29 -15.47
CA ALA A 61 3.36 -3.04 -16.92
C ALA A 61 4.59 -3.57 -17.66
N SER A 62 5.68 -3.90 -16.94
CA SER A 62 6.81 -4.61 -17.51
C SER A 62 6.42 -6.06 -17.83
N PRO A 63 6.70 -6.57 -19.04
CA PRO A 63 6.32 -7.93 -19.42
C PRO A 63 6.91 -8.94 -18.44
N ALA A 64 6.03 -9.70 -17.79
CA ALA A 64 6.45 -10.72 -16.84
C ALA A 64 7.38 -11.73 -17.56
N PRO A 65 8.56 -12.04 -17.00
CA PRO A 65 9.42 -13.06 -17.58
C PRO A 65 8.67 -14.38 -17.65
N LYS A 66 8.74 -15.07 -18.80
CA LYS A 66 8.07 -16.36 -19.00
C LYS A 66 8.49 -17.34 -17.90
N ALA A 67 7.51 -17.90 -17.22
CA ALA A 67 7.75 -18.90 -16.18
C ALA A 67 8.47 -20.12 -16.78
N PRO A 68 9.46 -20.70 -16.08
CA PRO A 68 10.10 -21.94 -16.52
C PRO A 68 9.08 -23.08 -16.63
N ALA A 69 9.13 -23.88 -17.69
CA ALA A 69 8.20 -24.98 -17.92
C ALA A 69 8.16 -26.00 -16.76
N SER A 70 9.27 -26.16 -16.04
CA SER A 70 9.38 -27.03 -14.86
C SER A 70 8.58 -26.53 -13.65
N LEU A 71 8.22 -25.24 -13.60
CA LEU A 71 7.53 -24.63 -12.46
C LEU A 71 6.11 -25.17 -12.29
N VAL A 72 5.38 -25.39 -13.39
CA VAL A 72 4.02 -25.95 -13.37
C VAL A 72 4.04 -27.37 -12.80
N ASN A 73 4.97 -28.21 -13.26
CA ASN A 73 5.11 -29.58 -12.78
C ASN A 73 5.41 -29.64 -11.29
N ARG A 74 6.27 -28.74 -10.78
CA ARG A 74 6.63 -28.64 -9.35
C ARG A 74 5.48 -28.17 -8.46
N ILE A 75 4.65 -27.24 -8.94
CA ILE A 75 3.48 -26.76 -8.19
C ILE A 75 2.43 -27.88 -8.12
N MET A 76 2.14 -28.53 -9.25
CA MET A 76 1.13 -29.60 -9.31
C MET A 76 1.51 -30.84 -8.49
N THR A 77 2.80 -31.15 -8.34
CA THR A 77 3.25 -32.23 -7.45
C THR A 77 3.07 -31.90 -5.97
N LYS A 78 3.11 -30.60 -5.58
CA LYS A 78 2.88 -30.19 -4.18
C LYS A 78 1.40 -30.12 -3.78
N VAL A 79 0.50 -29.85 -4.73
CA VAL A 79 -0.95 -29.77 -4.47
C VAL A 79 -1.61 -31.15 -4.35
N LYS A 80 -0.96 -32.20 -4.87
CA LYS A 80 -1.46 -33.58 -4.88
C LYS A 80 -1.17 -34.38 -3.59
N LYS A 81 -0.76 -33.72 -2.49
CA LYS A 81 -0.39 -34.39 -1.24
C LYS A 81 -1.38 -34.10 -0.13
#